data_AF-A0A8B5XH23-F1
#
_entry.id   AF-A0A8B5XH23-F1
#
_cell.length_a   1.000
_cell.length_b   1.000
_cell.length_c   1.000
_cell.angle_alpha   90.00
_cell.angle_beta   90.00
_cell.angle_gamma   90.00
#
_symmetry.space_group_name_H-M   'P 1'
#
loop_
_entity.id
_entity.type
_entity.pdbx_description
1 polymer ?
#
loop_
_entity_poly.entity_id
_entity_poly.type
_entity_poly.pdbx_seq_one_letter_code
_entity_poly.pdbx_strand_id
1 'polypeptide(L)'
;MRVVRNVGYLNRRKRISRWTVFFGVLGLALAMLMVTRPELIIPAYGVLIVGFLVFNAGMQQITKWNRSPRADEVLDQLLRRLNDRYAMIHFPEMGGWRPEHVLISPAGMIVITPRAVPGKIEVEGEKWTRKGNFFVRFFGLGGPQLGNPTIENVRQRESLYEYLTLNDLPGKDHIDGVIVFLNPRSEIEVIESDISVAMADELLSTIRDFGAETNLANDERKEIVSALAQGENVEGPVSLPSRDPNARAA
;
A
#
# COMPACT_ATOMS: atom_id res chain seq x y z
N MET A 1 -1.91 -4.60 19.72
CA MET A 1 -1.35 -5.16 18.47
C MET A 1 0.15 -4.98 18.44
N ARG A 2 0.88 -5.96 17.93
CA ARG A 2 2.33 -5.85 17.65
C ARG A 2 2.53 -5.33 16.24
N VAL A 3 3.49 -4.43 16.02
CA VAL A 3 3.80 -3.89 14.69
C VAL A 3 5.24 -4.19 14.33
N VAL A 4 5.43 -4.69 13.12
CA VAL A 4 6.72 -4.93 12.49
C VAL A 4 6.75 -4.17 11.17
N ARG A 5 7.82 -3.46 10.89
CA ARG A 5 7.96 -2.65 9.66
C ARG A 5 9.35 -2.79 9.07
N ASN A 6 9.42 -3.17 7.79
CA ASN A 6 10.69 -3.17 7.07
C ASN A 6 11.06 -1.74 6.64
N VAL A 7 11.90 -1.07 7.44
CA VAL A 7 12.28 0.33 7.23
C VAL A 7 13.37 0.46 6.18
N GLY A 8 14.22 -0.55 5.99
CA GLY A 8 15.18 -0.61 4.88
C GLY A 8 14.48 -0.52 3.53
N TYR A 9 13.43 -1.33 3.32
CA TYR A 9 12.61 -1.27 2.12
C TYR A 9 12.00 0.12 1.90
N LEU A 10 11.42 0.70 2.95
CA LEU A 10 10.83 2.04 2.89
C LEU A 10 11.88 3.10 2.52
N ASN A 11 13.03 3.09 3.17
CA ASN A 11 14.11 4.06 2.93
C ASN A 11 14.69 3.91 1.52
N ARG A 12 14.84 2.68 1.03
CA ARG A 12 15.23 2.40 -0.35
C ARG A 12 14.22 2.95 -1.35
N ARG A 13 12.92 2.74 -1.14
CA ARG A 13 11.85 3.31 -1.98
C ARG A 13 11.83 4.84 -1.95
N LYS A 14 11.98 5.45 -0.77
CA LYS A 14 12.14 6.91 -0.62
C LYS A 14 13.34 7.42 -1.42
N ARG A 15 14.50 6.77 -1.31
CA ARG A 15 15.71 7.16 -2.06
C ARG A 15 15.50 7.05 -3.56
N ILE A 16 14.98 5.93 -4.04
CA ILE A 16 14.70 5.71 -5.47
C ILE A 16 13.75 6.79 -5.99
N SER A 17 12.65 7.08 -5.28
CA SER A 17 11.68 8.09 -5.71
C SER A 17 12.30 9.49 -5.89
N ARG A 18 13.20 9.90 -4.98
CA ARG A 18 13.90 11.19 -5.08
C ARG A 18 14.86 11.23 -6.27
N TRP A 19 15.61 10.15 -6.49
CA TRP A 19 16.51 10.06 -7.64
C TRP A 19 15.75 10.04 -8.96
N THR A 20 14.64 9.32 -9.06
CA THR A 20 13.78 9.31 -10.26
C THR A 20 13.29 10.72 -10.59
N VAL A 21 12.82 11.47 -9.58
CA VAL A 21 12.42 12.88 -9.80
C VAL A 21 13.62 13.74 -10.21
N PHE A 22 14.77 13.60 -9.55
CA PHE A 22 15.98 14.32 -9.90
C PHE A 22 16.40 14.09 -11.36
N PHE A 23 16.45 12.84 -11.83
CA PHE A 23 16.77 12.52 -13.22
C PHE A 23 15.71 13.01 -14.20
N GLY A 24 14.43 12.98 -13.81
CA GLY A 24 13.35 13.58 -14.60
C GLY A 24 13.56 15.08 -14.79
N VAL A 25 13.82 15.83 -13.72
CA VAL A 25 14.10 17.27 -13.77
C VAL A 25 15.37 17.57 -14.56
N LEU A 26 16.43 16.77 -14.39
CA LEU A 26 17.68 16.92 -15.13
C LEU A 26 17.46 16.72 -16.64
N GLY A 27 16.65 15.72 -17.03
CA GLY A 27 16.26 15.51 -18.42
C GLY A 27 15.49 16.70 -18.99
N LEU A 28 14.52 17.24 -18.25
CA LEU A 28 13.77 18.44 -18.65
C LEU A 28 14.69 19.66 -18.82
N ALA A 29 15.63 19.87 -17.89
CA ALA A 29 16.61 20.96 -17.97
C ALA A 29 17.54 20.80 -19.18
N LEU A 30 18.00 19.57 -19.46
CA LEU A 30 18.84 19.29 -20.63
C LEU A 30 18.09 19.53 -21.95
N ALA A 31 16.82 19.12 -22.02
CA ALA A 31 15.97 19.40 -23.18
C ALA A 31 15.83 20.92 -23.42
N MET A 32 15.63 21.70 -22.36
CA MET A 32 15.55 23.16 -22.45
C MET A 32 16.85 23.78 -23.02
N LEU A 33 18.01 23.29 -22.60
CA LEU A 33 19.30 23.74 -23.14
C LEU A 33 19.47 23.36 -24.62
N MET A 34 19.05 22.15 -25.01
CA MET A 34 19.13 21.69 -26.39
C MET A 34 18.28 22.54 -27.35
N VAL A 35 17.12 23.04 -26.92
CA VAL A 35 16.24 23.89 -27.76
C VAL A 35 16.92 25.18 -28.21
N THR A 36 17.92 25.68 -27.48
CA THR A 36 18.68 26.88 -27.88
C THR A 36 19.55 26.68 -29.12
N ARG A 37 19.77 25.42 -29.53
CA ARG A 37 20.57 25.04 -30.69
C ARG A 37 19.66 24.49 -31.79
N PRO A 38 19.52 25.16 -32.95
CA PRO A 38 18.61 24.74 -34.02
C PRO A 38 18.79 23.29 -34.47
N GLU A 39 20.03 22.79 -34.49
CA GLU A 39 20.38 21.43 -34.87
C GLU A 39 19.93 20.36 -33.86
N LEU A 40 19.61 20.74 -32.62
CA LEU A 40 19.21 19.83 -31.55
C LEU A 40 17.71 19.88 -31.23
N ILE A 41 16.90 20.64 -31.97
CA ILE A 41 15.47 20.81 -31.65
C ILE A 41 14.72 19.47 -31.65
N ILE A 42 14.92 18.63 -32.67
CA ILE A 42 14.26 17.32 -32.77
C ILE A 42 14.64 16.39 -31.61
N PRO A 43 15.94 16.14 -31.32
CA PRO A 43 16.32 15.31 -30.17
C PRO A 43 15.90 15.95 -28.83
N ALA A 44 15.83 17.28 -28.72
CA ALA A 44 15.35 17.95 -27.51
C ALA A 44 13.92 17.56 -27.16
N TYR A 45 13.02 17.45 -28.15
CA TYR A 45 11.64 16.97 -27.91
C TYR A 45 11.61 15.52 -27.39
N GLY A 46 12.49 14.65 -27.91
CA GLY A 46 12.61 13.28 -27.40
C GLY A 46 13.03 13.25 -25.94
N VAL A 47 14.06 14.00 -25.57
CA VAL A 47 14.55 14.13 -24.19
C VAL A 47 13.48 14.75 -23.29
N LEU A 48 12.73 15.75 -23.78
CA LEU A 48 11.65 16.39 -23.05
C LEU A 48 10.54 15.39 -22.69
N ILE A 49 10.09 14.59 -23.65
CA ILE A 49 9.04 13.58 -23.43
C ILE A 49 9.51 12.55 -22.40
N VAL A 50 10.71 11.99 -22.57
CA VAL A 50 11.26 11.00 -21.64
C VAL A 50 11.45 11.60 -20.24
N GLY A 51 12.03 12.80 -20.14
CA GLY A 51 12.21 13.51 -18.88
C GLY A 51 10.89 13.77 -18.16
N PHE A 52 9.85 14.18 -18.90
CA PHE A 52 8.51 14.38 -18.38
C PHE A 52 7.89 13.10 -17.84
N LEU A 53 7.98 11.98 -18.57
CA LEU A 53 7.45 10.69 -18.12
C LEU A 53 8.17 10.19 -16.86
N VAL A 54 9.50 10.28 -16.83
CA VAL A 54 10.32 9.91 -15.66
C VAL A 54 9.98 10.79 -14.46
N PHE A 55 9.86 12.09 -14.65
CA PHE A 55 9.47 13.03 -13.60
C PHE A 55 8.10 12.66 -12.99
N ASN A 56 7.09 12.44 -13.84
CA ASN A 56 5.75 12.08 -13.39
C ASN A 56 5.74 10.74 -12.64
N ALA A 57 6.46 9.73 -13.13
CA ALA A 57 6.62 8.45 -12.44
C ALA A 57 7.28 8.64 -11.06
N GLY A 58 8.32 9.46 -10.97
CA GLY A 58 8.97 9.81 -9.71
C GLY A 58 8.02 10.52 -8.73
N MET A 59 7.21 11.47 -9.21
CA MET A 59 6.27 12.23 -8.38
C MET A 59 5.17 11.35 -7.77
N GLN A 60 4.69 10.35 -8.51
CA GLN A 60 3.75 9.35 -7.98
C GLN A 60 4.39 8.55 -6.84
N GLN A 61 5.65 8.14 -7.00
CA GLN A 61 6.37 7.43 -5.95
C GLN A 61 6.66 8.33 -4.74
N ILE A 62 6.95 9.63 -4.93
CA ILE A 62 7.12 10.57 -3.82
C ILE A 62 5.84 10.64 -2.99
N THR A 63 4.69 10.79 -3.66
CA THR A 63 3.38 10.88 -3.00
C THR A 63 3.10 9.63 -2.16
N LYS A 64 3.46 8.44 -2.66
CA LYS A 64 3.27 7.18 -1.94
C LYS A 64 4.22 6.99 -0.76
N TRP A 65 5.53 7.24 -0.96
CA TRP A 65 6.56 6.82 0.01
C TRP A 65 7.07 7.92 0.94
N ASN A 66 6.96 9.20 0.57
CA ASN A 66 7.58 10.31 1.32
C ASN A 66 6.57 11.18 2.07
N ARG A 67 5.29 11.18 1.70
CA ARG A 67 4.27 12.01 2.35
C ARG A 67 3.71 11.33 3.59
N SER A 68 3.78 11.99 4.74
CA SER A 68 3.10 11.57 5.98
C SER A 68 1.78 12.36 6.14
N PRO A 69 0.70 11.78 6.69
CA PRO A 69 0.60 10.38 7.14
C PRO A 69 0.60 9.39 5.98
N ARG A 70 1.42 8.34 6.09
CA ARG A 70 1.50 7.25 5.10
C ARG A 70 0.44 6.19 5.39
N ALA A 71 0.13 5.35 4.40
CA ALA A 71 -0.86 4.29 4.57
C ALA A 71 -0.54 3.37 5.76
N ASP A 72 0.73 2.99 5.96
CA ASP A 72 1.16 2.20 7.11
C ASP A 72 0.92 2.92 8.45
N GLU A 73 1.20 4.22 8.52
CA GLU A 73 0.99 5.04 9.72
C GLU A 73 -0.50 5.21 10.05
N VAL A 74 -1.36 5.34 9.02
CA VAL A 74 -2.81 5.43 9.20
C VAL A 74 -3.39 4.10 9.66
N LEU A 75 -2.97 2.99 9.06
CA LEU A 75 -3.44 1.65 9.46
C LEU A 75 -3.08 1.32 10.91
N ASP A 76 -1.87 1.68 11.36
CA ASP A 76 -1.46 1.55 12.76
C ASP A 76 -2.38 2.30 13.72
N GLN A 77 -2.85 3.49 13.33
CA GLN A 77 -3.77 4.29 14.12
C GLN A 77 -5.17 3.67 14.15
N LEU A 78 -5.71 3.28 12.99
CA LEU A 78 -7.03 2.66 12.87
C LEU A 78 -7.13 1.36 13.66
N LEU A 79 -6.06 0.57 13.67
CA LEU A 79 -6.03 -0.78 14.24
C LEU A 79 -5.35 -0.86 15.61
N ARG A 80 -4.99 0.28 16.21
CA ARG A 80 -4.41 0.36 17.56
C ARG A 80 -5.24 -0.33 18.63
N ARG A 81 -6.57 -0.36 18.47
CA ARG A 81 -7.52 -0.98 19.41
C ARG A 81 -7.52 -2.51 19.37
N LEU A 82 -6.80 -3.13 18.44
CA LEU A 82 -6.60 -4.58 18.41
C LEU A 82 -5.69 -5.03 19.56
N ASN A 83 -5.98 -6.19 20.14
CA ASN A 83 -5.19 -6.77 21.23
C ASN A 83 -3.81 -7.28 20.73
N ASP A 84 -3.04 -7.88 21.62
CA ASP A 84 -1.69 -8.39 21.37
C ASP A 84 -1.64 -9.71 20.59
N ARG A 85 -2.79 -10.36 20.35
CA ARG A 85 -2.88 -11.55 19.48
C ARG A 85 -2.78 -11.20 18.00
N TYR A 86 -2.93 -9.93 17.65
CA TYR A 86 -2.75 -9.41 16.30
C TYR A 86 -1.33 -8.88 16.12
N ALA A 87 -0.74 -9.19 14.96
CA ALA A 87 0.53 -8.62 14.52
C ALA A 87 0.39 -8.01 13.12
N MET A 88 0.71 -6.73 12.98
CA MET A 88 0.76 -6.03 11.70
C MET A 88 2.17 -6.08 11.14
N ILE A 89 2.33 -6.63 9.95
CA ILE A 89 3.59 -6.65 9.20
C ILE A 89 3.49 -5.71 8.01
N HIS A 90 4.29 -4.65 8.03
CA HIS A 90 4.42 -3.73 6.91
C HIS A 90 5.64 -4.06 6.07
N PHE A 91 5.40 -4.19 4.77
CA PHE A 91 6.38 -4.44 3.72
C PHE A 91 7.21 -5.72 3.96
N PRO A 92 6.55 -6.89 4.18
CA PRO A 92 7.25 -8.17 4.36
C PRO A 92 8.24 -8.44 3.21
N GLU A 93 9.41 -8.97 3.54
CA GLU A 93 10.42 -9.27 2.55
C GLU A 93 10.18 -10.63 1.87
N MET A 94 9.35 -10.59 0.83
CA MET A 94 9.08 -11.75 -0.03
C MET A 94 9.23 -11.40 -1.52
N GLY A 95 9.34 -12.44 -2.34
CA GLY A 95 9.31 -12.36 -3.80
C GLY A 95 7.89 -12.16 -4.35
N GLY A 96 7.75 -12.16 -5.68
CA GLY A 96 6.45 -12.04 -6.34
C GLY A 96 5.74 -10.69 -6.12
N TRP A 97 4.41 -10.72 -6.10
CA TRP A 97 3.57 -9.56 -5.77
C TRP A 97 3.53 -9.35 -4.27
N ARG A 98 4.56 -8.69 -3.75
CA ARG A 98 4.68 -8.40 -2.33
C ARG A 98 3.45 -7.64 -1.79
N PRO A 99 2.75 -8.15 -0.76
CA PRO A 99 1.74 -7.39 -0.03
C PRO A 99 2.41 -6.22 0.71
N GLU A 100 1.75 -5.07 0.73
CA GLU A 100 2.29 -3.93 1.49
C GLU A 100 2.02 -4.09 2.98
N HIS A 101 0.88 -4.66 3.35
CA HIS A 101 0.43 -4.80 4.72
C HIS A 101 -0.24 -6.15 4.91
N VAL A 102 0.26 -6.94 5.87
CA VAL A 102 -0.30 -8.22 6.25
C VAL A 102 -0.61 -8.18 7.73
N LEU A 103 -1.87 -8.38 8.08
CA LEU A 103 -2.31 -8.53 9.46
C LEU A 103 -2.42 -10.01 9.80
N ILE A 104 -1.65 -10.45 10.79
CA ILE A 104 -1.71 -11.81 11.32
C ILE A 104 -2.68 -11.80 12.50
N SER A 105 -3.65 -12.71 12.47
CA SER A 105 -4.71 -12.85 13.46
C SER A 105 -4.85 -14.32 13.90
N PRO A 106 -5.63 -14.62 14.96
CA PRO A 106 -5.97 -15.99 15.31
C PRO A 106 -6.72 -16.77 14.22
N ALA A 107 -7.46 -16.09 13.34
CA ALA A 107 -8.22 -16.72 12.26
C ALA A 107 -7.38 -17.04 11.02
N GLY A 108 -6.23 -16.37 10.85
CA GLY A 108 -5.50 -16.37 9.60
C GLY A 108 -4.71 -15.08 9.37
N MET A 109 -4.32 -14.87 8.13
CA MET A 109 -3.66 -13.67 7.62
C MET A 109 -4.63 -12.87 6.77
N ILE A 110 -4.58 -11.54 6.89
CA ILE A 110 -5.40 -10.62 6.10
C ILE A 110 -4.46 -9.68 5.33
N VAL A 111 -4.49 -9.76 4.00
CA VAL A 111 -3.81 -8.80 3.13
C VAL A 111 -4.63 -7.53 3.04
N ILE A 112 -4.07 -6.41 3.49
CA ILE A 112 -4.74 -5.11 3.48
C ILE A 112 -4.19 -4.28 2.32
N THR A 113 -5.07 -3.94 1.38
CA THR A 113 -4.74 -3.12 0.20
C THR A 113 -5.31 -1.70 0.37
N PRO A 114 -4.52 -0.72 0.82
CA PRO A 114 -5.00 0.62 1.06
C PRO A 114 -5.12 1.45 -0.22
N ARG A 115 -6.12 2.34 -0.24
CA ARG A 115 -6.35 3.35 -1.27
C ARG A 115 -6.67 4.69 -0.63
N ALA A 116 -6.00 5.75 -1.09
CA ALA A 116 -6.19 7.12 -0.55
C ALA A 116 -6.83 8.06 -1.60
N VAL A 117 -7.72 7.52 -2.43
CA VAL A 117 -8.32 8.22 -3.57
C VAL A 117 -9.61 8.92 -3.15
N PRO A 118 -9.72 10.26 -3.25
CA PRO A 118 -10.97 10.96 -2.95
C PRO A 118 -11.99 10.82 -4.09
N GLY A 119 -13.26 11.09 -3.77
CA GLY A 119 -14.38 11.13 -4.70
C GLY A 119 -15.16 9.83 -4.76
N LYS A 120 -16.13 9.80 -5.68
CA LYS A 120 -17.04 8.67 -5.91
C LYS A 120 -16.36 7.57 -6.71
N ILE A 121 -16.38 6.35 -6.19
CA ILE A 121 -15.75 5.18 -6.77
C ILE A 121 -16.77 4.05 -6.75
N GLU A 122 -16.85 3.34 -7.87
CA GLU A 122 -17.74 2.18 -8.04
C GLU A 122 -16.88 0.95 -8.30
N VAL A 123 -17.29 -0.18 -7.73
CA VAL A 123 -16.76 -1.51 -8.04
C VAL A 123 -17.89 -2.45 -8.47
N GLU A 124 -17.67 -3.12 -9.61
CA GLU A 124 -18.53 -4.16 -10.17
C GLU A 124 -17.63 -5.35 -10.56
N GLY A 125 -17.66 -6.41 -9.74
CA GLY A 125 -16.73 -7.53 -9.80
C GLY A 125 -15.29 -7.06 -9.58
N GLU A 126 -14.47 -7.13 -10.63
CA GLU A 126 -13.08 -6.64 -10.62
C GLU A 126 -12.93 -5.23 -11.21
N LYS A 127 -14.00 -4.60 -11.72
CA LYS A 127 -13.90 -3.36 -12.47
C LYS A 127 -14.06 -2.15 -11.56
N TRP A 128 -12.97 -1.41 -11.38
CA TRP A 128 -12.92 -0.20 -10.56
C TRP A 128 -13.06 1.07 -11.42
N THR A 129 -14.08 1.88 -11.13
CA THR A 129 -14.36 3.11 -11.89
C THR A 129 -14.46 4.32 -10.99
N ARG A 130 -13.79 5.43 -11.35
CA ARG A 130 -14.03 6.74 -10.73
C ARG A 130 -15.20 7.44 -11.39
N LYS A 131 -16.23 7.76 -10.62
CA LYS A 131 -17.36 8.58 -11.06
C LYS A 131 -17.01 10.06 -10.90
N GLY A 132 -17.30 10.85 -11.93
CA GLY A 132 -16.98 12.28 -11.98
C GLY A 132 -16.78 12.78 -13.41
N ASN A 133 -16.69 14.10 -13.59
CA ASN A 133 -16.55 14.71 -14.91
C ASN A 133 -15.28 14.22 -15.62
N PHE A 134 -15.37 14.06 -16.94
CA PHE A 134 -14.27 13.66 -17.82
C PHE A 134 -12.96 14.44 -17.55
N PHE A 135 -13.08 15.74 -17.29
CA PHE A 135 -11.96 16.61 -16.93
C PHE A 135 -11.22 16.18 -15.66
N VAL A 136 -11.92 15.75 -14.60
CA VAL A 136 -11.29 15.27 -13.36
C VAL A 136 -10.57 13.94 -13.59
N ARG A 137 -11.07 13.10 -14.49
CA ARG A 137 -10.45 11.82 -14.87
C ARG A 137 -9.17 12.04 -15.68
N PHE A 138 -9.14 13.01 -16.58
CA PHE A 138 -8.01 13.29 -17.47
C PHE A 138 -6.90 14.12 -16.79
N PHE A 139 -7.27 15.13 -16.00
CA PHE A 139 -6.31 15.99 -15.28
C PHE A 139 -5.88 15.42 -13.91
N GLY A 140 -6.47 14.30 -13.48
CA GLY A 140 -6.13 13.60 -12.23
C GLY A 140 -4.80 12.86 -12.24
N LEU A 141 -3.95 13.02 -13.27
CA LEU A 141 -2.65 12.33 -13.42
C LEU A 141 -1.65 12.65 -12.30
N GLY A 142 -1.86 13.73 -11.53
CA GLY A 142 -1.03 14.09 -10.37
C GLY A 142 -1.51 13.55 -9.02
N GLY A 143 -2.66 12.88 -8.95
CA GLY A 143 -3.24 12.37 -7.69
C GLY A 143 -2.89 10.90 -7.40
N PRO A 144 -3.20 10.40 -6.19
CA PRO A 144 -3.13 8.97 -5.89
C PRO A 144 -3.91 8.18 -6.95
N GLN A 145 -3.34 7.12 -7.50
CA GLN A 145 -4.01 6.30 -8.51
C GLN A 145 -4.93 5.27 -7.85
N LEU A 146 -6.03 4.92 -8.53
CA LEU A 146 -6.96 3.87 -8.07
C LEU A 146 -6.41 2.49 -8.42
N GLY A 147 -5.90 2.35 -9.65
CA GLY A 147 -5.48 1.06 -10.20
C GLY A 147 -6.64 0.06 -10.19
N ASN A 148 -6.29 -1.21 -10.00
CA ASN A 148 -7.26 -2.26 -9.70
C ASN A 148 -6.87 -2.94 -8.37
N PRO A 149 -7.43 -2.50 -7.24
CA PRO A 149 -7.11 -3.09 -5.94
C PRO A 149 -7.58 -4.55 -5.80
N THR A 150 -8.61 -5.00 -6.53
CA THR A 150 -9.02 -6.42 -6.53
C THR A 150 -7.90 -7.30 -7.09
N ILE A 151 -7.44 -7.01 -8.31
CA ILE A 151 -6.35 -7.78 -8.94
C ILE A 151 -5.06 -7.70 -8.12
N GLU A 152 -4.74 -6.52 -7.56
CA GLU A 152 -3.57 -6.37 -6.70
C GLU A 152 -3.67 -7.26 -5.46
N ASN A 153 -4.80 -7.25 -4.77
CA ASN A 153 -5.00 -8.03 -3.56
C ASN A 153 -4.98 -9.54 -3.84
N VAL A 154 -5.65 -10.02 -4.90
CA VAL A 154 -5.61 -11.43 -5.32
C VAL A 154 -4.17 -11.87 -5.54
N ARG A 155 -3.40 -11.14 -6.35
CA ARG A 155 -1.99 -11.49 -6.63
C ARG A 155 -1.10 -11.46 -5.39
N GLN A 156 -1.37 -10.52 -4.48
CA GLN A 156 -0.66 -10.43 -3.20
C GLN A 156 -0.96 -11.63 -2.29
N ARG A 157 -2.21 -12.09 -2.26
CA ARG A 157 -2.63 -13.30 -1.53
C ARG A 157 -2.02 -14.56 -2.14
N GLU A 158 -2.05 -14.68 -3.46
CA GLU A 158 -1.40 -15.79 -4.19
C GLU A 158 0.11 -15.84 -3.92
N SER A 159 0.79 -14.69 -4.00
CA SER A 159 2.23 -14.64 -3.71
C SER A 159 2.53 -14.99 -2.25
N LEU A 160 1.66 -14.61 -1.31
CA LEU A 160 1.81 -14.97 0.10
C LEU A 160 1.57 -16.47 0.32
N TYR A 161 0.56 -17.05 -0.34
CA TYR A 161 0.31 -18.49 -0.36
C TYR A 161 1.54 -19.27 -0.86
N GLU A 162 2.10 -18.86 -2.00
CA GLU A 162 3.29 -19.47 -2.58
C GLU A 162 4.49 -19.35 -1.63
N TYR A 163 4.70 -18.16 -1.05
CA TYR A 163 5.78 -17.94 -0.08
C TYR A 163 5.66 -18.87 1.13
N LEU A 164 4.47 -19.00 1.72
CA LEU A 164 4.26 -19.89 2.87
C LEU A 164 4.46 -21.35 2.48
N THR A 165 3.97 -21.75 1.30
CA THR A 165 4.13 -23.11 0.79
C THR A 165 5.59 -23.47 0.54
N LEU A 166 6.37 -22.57 -0.06
CA LEU A 166 7.79 -22.77 -0.34
C LEU A 166 8.66 -22.87 0.91
N ASN A 167 8.25 -22.21 2.00
CA ASN A 167 8.98 -22.19 3.27
C ASN A 167 8.40 -23.16 4.32
N ASP A 168 7.44 -24.00 3.93
CA ASP A 168 6.73 -24.95 4.81
C ASP A 168 6.12 -24.29 6.06
N LEU A 169 5.52 -23.10 5.88
CA LEU A 169 4.93 -22.31 6.95
C LEU A 169 3.42 -22.62 7.11
N PRO A 170 2.89 -22.55 8.34
CA PRO A 170 1.47 -22.77 8.60
C PRO A 170 0.59 -21.64 8.05
N GLY A 171 -0.72 -21.89 7.99
CA GLY A 171 -1.73 -20.86 7.68
C GLY A 171 -1.87 -20.45 6.22
N LYS A 172 -1.22 -21.16 5.28
CA LYS A 172 -1.35 -20.92 3.84
C LYS A 172 -2.80 -20.93 3.34
N ASP A 173 -3.66 -21.77 3.90
CA ASP A 173 -5.08 -21.88 3.49
C ASP A 173 -5.99 -20.83 4.15
N HIS A 174 -5.44 -19.98 5.02
CA HIS A 174 -6.17 -18.96 5.78
C HIS A 174 -5.65 -17.56 5.44
N ILE A 175 -5.76 -17.18 4.16
CA ILE A 175 -5.36 -15.87 3.65
C ILE A 175 -6.57 -15.13 3.07
N ASP A 176 -7.03 -14.14 3.82
CA ASP A 176 -8.10 -13.24 3.45
C ASP A 176 -7.57 -11.92 2.87
N GLY A 177 -8.48 -11.13 2.31
CA GLY A 177 -8.17 -9.85 1.67
C GLY A 177 -9.18 -8.78 2.05
N VAL A 178 -8.68 -7.57 2.29
CA VAL A 178 -9.53 -6.38 2.46
C VAL A 178 -8.94 -5.20 1.69
N ILE A 179 -9.80 -4.50 0.97
CA ILE A 179 -9.47 -3.24 0.30
C ILE A 179 -10.01 -2.12 1.19
N VAL A 180 -9.14 -1.19 1.58
CA VAL A 180 -9.53 -0.11 2.49
C VAL A 180 -9.30 1.27 1.91
N PHE A 181 -10.33 2.12 1.99
CA PHE A 181 -10.24 3.51 1.57
C PHE A 181 -9.92 4.42 2.76
N LEU A 182 -8.70 4.95 2.77
CA LEU A 182 -8.15 5.76 3.86
C LEU A 182 -8.49 7.25 3.77
N ASN A 183 -9.02 7.71 2.63
CA ASN A 183 -9.35 9.12 2.44
C ASN A 183 -10.79 9.38 2.91
N PRO A 184 -11.03 10.31 3.86
CA PRO A 184 -12.38 10.59 4.36
C PRO A 184 -13.35 11.13 3.30
N ARG A 185 -12.84 11.59 2.15
CA ARG A 185 -13.63 12.05 1.01
C ARG A 185 -13.87 10.96 -0.04
N SER A 186 -13.51 9.72 0.24
CA SER A 186 -13.88 8.58 -0.60
C SER A 186 -15.35 8.24 -0.37
N GLU A 187 -16.08 8.00 -1.45
CA GLU A 187 -17.44 7.47 -1.41
C GLU A 187 -17.45 6.23 -2.29
N ILE A 188 -17.63 5.05 -1.69
CA ILE A 188 -17.54 3.77 -2.39
C ILE A 188 -18.94 3.17 -2.57
N GLU A 189 -19.27 2.86 -3.82
CA GLU A 189 -20.45 2.09 -4.19
C GLU A 189 -20.00 0.68 -4.60
N VAL A 190 -20.40 -0.32 -3.80
CA VAL A 190 -20.09 -1.73 -4.05
C VAL A 190 -21.31 -2.36 -4.72
N ILE A 191 -21.25 -2.55 -6.03
CA ILE A 191 -22.27 -3.29 -6.78
C ILE A 191 -22.03 -4.78 -6.62
N GLU A 192 -20.78 -5.21 -6.83
CA GLU A 192 -20.32 -6.59 -6.69
C GLU A 192 -18.81 -6.55 -6.41
N SER A 193 -18.33 -7.38 -5.47
CA SER A 193 -16.90 -7.52 -5.16
C SER A 193 -16.64 -8.82 -4.39
N ASP A 194 -15.71 -9.63 -4.89
CA ASP A 194 -15.27 -10.87 -4.21
C ASP A 194 -14.34 -10.63 -3.02
N ILE A 195 -13.85 -9.39 -2.87
CA ILE A 195 -12.99 -8.97 -1.78
C ILE A 195 -13.75 -7.98 -0.90
N SER A 196 -13.63 -8.11 0.42
CA SER A 196 -14.21 -7.16 1.35
C SER A 196 -13.67 -5.76 1.10
N VAL A 197 -14.57 -4.79 0.97
CA VAL A 197 -14.24 -3.37 0.81
C VAL A 197 -14.73 -2.63 2.05
N ALA A 198 -13.86 -1.83 2.64
CA ALA A 198 -14.17 -1.08 3.86
C ALA A 198 -13.73 0.38 3.75
N MET A 199 -14.48 1.26 4.40
CA MET A 199 -14.01 2.61 4.71
C MET A 199 -13.06 2.58 5.92
N ALA A 200 -12.28 3.65 6.10
CA ALA A 200 -11.27 3.74 7.17
C ALA A 200 -11.84 3.48 8.58
N ASP A 201 -13.03 4.01 8.85
CA ASP A 201 -13.77 3.89 10.11
C ASP A 201 -14.37 2.49 10.32
N GLU A 202 -14.71 1.79 9.25
CA GLU A 202 -15.27 0.44 9.26
C GLU A 202 -14.20 -0.66 9.36
N LEU A 203 -12.94 -0.34 9.03
CA LEU A 203 -11.85 -1.31 8.94
C LEU A 203 -11.69 -2.19 10.19
N LEU A 204 -11.84 -1.60 11.38
CA LEU A 204 -11.70 -2.33 12.64
C LEU A 204 -12.80 -3.39 12.84
N SER A 205 -14.04 -3.08 12.47
CA SER A 205 -15.15 -4.04 12.50
C SER A 205 -14.91 -5.15 11.47
N THR A 206 -14.57 -4.79 10.23
CA THR A 206 -14.30 -5.77 9.15
C THR A 206 -13.22 -6.78 9.55
N ILE A 207 -12.13 -6.34 10.20
CA ILE A 207 -11.08 -7.24 10.69
C ILE A 207 -11.57 -8.18 11.81
N ARG A 208 -12.51 -7.73 12.64
CA ARG A 208 -13.08 -8.58 13.70
C ARG A 208 -14.01 -9.63 13.12
N ASP A 209 -14.69 -9.34 12.03
CA ASP A 209 -15.58 -10.28 11.34
C ASP A 209 -14.77 -11.44 10.74
N PHE A 210 -13.60 -11.17 10.15
CA PHE A 210 -12.64 -12.22 9.77
C PHE A 210 -12.13 -13.04 10.96
N GLY A 211 -12.06 -12.43 12.15
CA GLY A 211 -11.46 -12.99 13.36
C GLY A 211 -12.36 -13.88 14.22
N ALA A 212 -13.57 -14.23 13.75
CA ALA A 212 -14.57 -14.93 14.54
C ALA A 212 -14.15 -16.37 14.90
N GLU A 213 -13.45 -17.06 13.99
CA GLU A 213 -12.96 -18.43 14.17
C GLU A 213 -11.45 -18.43 14.45
N THR A 214 -10.97 -19.37 15.26
CA THR A 214 -9.52 -19.50 15.53
C THR A 214 -8.97 -20.69 14.75
N ASN A 215 -8.20 -20.39 13.69
CA ASN A 215 -7.61 -21.40 12.81
C ASN A 215 -6.09 -21.54 12.98
N LEU A 216 -5.43 -20.60 13.68
CA LEU A 216 -3.99 -20.63 13.91
C LEU A 216 -3.65 -20.67 15.39
N ALA A 217 -2.79 -21.61 15.78
CA ALA A 217 -2.21 -21.69 17.10
C ALA A 217 -1.25 -20.52 17.36
N ASN A 218 -0.94 -20.25 18.63
CA ASN A 218 -0.07 -19.13 18.98
C ASN A 218 1.35 -19.28 18.45
N ASP A 219 1.88 -20.51 18.44
CA ASP A 219 3.24 -20.76 18.00
C ASP A 219 3.36 -20.70 16.47
N GLU A 220 2.35 -21.19 15.74
CA GLU A 220 2.23 -21.00 14.28
C GLU A 220 2.23 -19.52 13.90
N ARG A 221 1.47 -18.68 14.63
CA ARG A 221 1.49 -17.23 14.39
C ARG A 221 2.85 -16.61 14.65
N LYS A 222 3.57 -17.04 15.69
CA LYS A 222 4.93 -16.52 15.96
C LYS A 222 5.90 -16.93 14.86
N GLU A 223 5.77 -18.14 14.35
CA GLU A 223 6.58 -18.65 13.24
C GLU A 223 6.36 -17.81 11.98
N ILE A 224 5.10 -17.57 11.59
CA ILE A 224 4.73 -16.70 10.47
C ILE A 224 5.27 -15.27 10.69
N VAL A 225 5.07 -14.70 11.88
CA VAL A 225 5.62 -13.37 12.22
C VAL A 225 7.13 -13.36 12.03
N SER A 226 7.85 -14.37 12.53
CA SER A 226 9.31 -14.45 12.44
C SER A 226 9.80 -14.57 11.00
N ALA A 227 9.08 -15.32 10.15
CA ALA A 227 9.40 -15.44 8.73
C ALA A 227 9.16 -14.13 7.97
N LEU A 228 8.01 -13.47 8.20
CA LEU A 228 7.64 -12.24 7.51
C LEU A 228 8.34 -10.98 8.05
N ALA A 229 8.87 -11.04 9.28
CA ALA A 229 9.65 -9.99 9.93
C ALA A 229 11.13 -9.94 9.50
N GLN A 230 11.52 -10.74 8.51
CA GLN A 230 12.87 -10.68 7.95
C GLN A 230 13.05 -9.45 7.06
N GLY A 231 14.29 -8.96 7.00
CA GLY A 231 14.70 -7.96 6.02
C GLY A 231 15.66 -6.91 6.52
N GLU A 232 15.95 -5.94 5.65
CA GLU A 232 16.87 -4.84 5.94
C GLU A 232 16.26 -3.84 6.95
N ASN A 233 16.91 -3.63 8.09
CA ASN A 233 16.52 -2.63 9.10
C ASN A 233 15.03 -2.73 9.49
N VAL A 234 14.60 -3.90 9.95
CA VAL A 234 13.23 -4.12 10.42
C VAL A 234 13.06 -3.53 11.82
N GLU A 235 12.09 -2.63 11.97
CA GLU A 235 11.65 -2.11 13.26
C GLU A 235 10.55 -3.00 13.85
N GLY A 236 10.64 -3.34 15.14
CA GLY A 236 9.63 -4.13 15.86
C GLY A 236 10.07 -5.56 16.20
N PRO A 237 9.19 -6.34 16.88
CA PRO A 237 7.79 -6.05 17.19
C PRO A 237 7.62 -5.01 18.29
N VAL A 238 7.00 -3.87 17.97
CA VAL A 238 6.60 -2.86 18.97
C VAL A 238 5.12 -3.05 19.29
N SER A 239 4.78 -3.20 20.57
CA SER A 239 3.39 -3.19 21.03
C SER A 239 2.87 -1.74 21.03
N LEU A 240 1.87 -1.45 20.19
CA LEU A 240 1.23 -0.14 20.23
C LEU A 240 0.32 -0.04 21.47
N PRO A 241 0.44 1.03 22.29
CA PRO A 241 -0.46 1.23 23.42
C PRO A 241 -1.89 1.46 22.93
N SER A 242 -2.88 0.90 23.63
CA SER A 242 -4.29 0.97 23.25
C SER A 242 -4.89 2.38 23.30
N ARG A 243 -4.26 3.31 24.04
CA ARG A 243 -4.65 4.71 24.17
C ARG A 243 -3.73 5.59 23.32
N ASP A 244 -4.29 6.56 22.61
CA ASP A 244 -3.50 7.57 21.88
C ASP A 244 -2.77 8.48 22.89
N PRO A 245 -1.42 8.52 22.91
CA PRO A 245 -0.67 9.41 23.79
C PRO A 245 -0.93 10.89 23.50
N ASN A 246 -1.37 11.25 22.28
CA ASN A 246 -1.61 12.64 21.89
C ASN A 246 -3.04 13.13 22.20
N ALA A 247 -3.96 12.23 22.56
CA ALA A 247 -5.35 12.59 22.89
C ALA A 247 -5.50 13.39 24.20
N ARG A 248 -4.42 13.65 24.93
CA ARG A 248 -4.40 14.55 26.10
C ARG A 248 -3.84 15.95 25.79
N ALA A 249 -3.31 16.16 24.59
CA ALA A 249 -2.65 17.41 24.20
C ALA A 249 -3.51 18.30 23.28
N ALA A 250 -4.79 17.97 23.11
CA ALA A 250 -5.77 18.73 22.34
C ALA A 250 -6.92 19.21 23.24
#